data_AF-A0A0S2DL79-F1
#
_entry.id   AF-A0A0S2DL79-F1
#
_cell.length_a   1.000
_cell.length_b   1.000
_cell.length_c   1.000
_cell.angle_alpha   90.00
_cell.angle_beta   90.00
_cell.angle_gamma   90.00
#
_symmetry.space_group_name_H-M   'P 1'
#
loop_
_entity.id
_entity.type
_entity.pdbx_description
1 polymer ?
#
loop_
_entity_poly.entity_id
_entity_poly.type
_entity_poly.pdbx_seq_one_letter_code
_entity_poly.pdbx_strand_id
1 'polypeptide(L)'
;MNPRPPATPELAPVHPGGARIEPAAGDWTALDFDAPRRASDTPAAPSALRLWLSRHWLRIALGLAAAGVVAALAVWRQPLSEWVWPETRLQRLREQAGQALSEGRLSSPDGRGARELYEAALALDPDRSDARAGLARTGEVALQQARQAIDGSHFEFARQRIDLARDLAVPRARVEPLAQLLRQRQAVHAGLDRMIVAAAAAREQGRLDGAPDAALPLYLRVLELQPQRNDALEGRDDTLADLLQQARQALERGELVRGAQGIARVQEADPGHADLPDSLTLLESRLERRRAEAAQALRRNKPDAALAGYRDLLAVRPDDGAAREGLLAVASVHAERSERLAADFRFADAEQELALAREVAPTAPAVTLARQHLDRARESRKRFDQETPLRRRQSLQRLLTEAAAAEQRGDLLTPPGDSAYDKLRAAQAIAPADPAVRAAAARLLPAAKRCFERELGGNRLSRAGECLDARRALEGGGGAVREASARLAQRWIGVGSERLGAGELHAARAALQAARSLDGNAPGLAELAARVQAAGAASN
;
A
#
# COMPACT_ATOMS: atom_id res chain seq x y z
N MET A 1 -2.13 18.31 52.95
CA MET A 1 -2.74 19.65 52.86
C MET A 1 -3.47 19.75 51.54
N ASN A 2 -4.64 20.39 51.53
CA ASN A 2 -5.43 20.71 50.33
C ASN A 2 -5.58 22.24 50.29
N PRO A 3 -5.78 22.88 49.12
CA PRO A 3 -7.16 23.30 48.85
C PRO A 3 -7.65 23.19 47.38
N ARG A 4 -8.98 23.15 47.32
CA ARG A 4 -10.01 23.20 46.24
C ARG A 4 -10.30 24.67 45.81
N PRO A 5 -11.38 25.02 45.05
CA PRO A 5 -12.18 24.42 43.94
C PRO A 5 -12.43 25.49 42.81
N PRO A 6 -13.60 25.69 42.11
CA PRO A 6 -14.80 24.87 41.74
C PRO A 6 -15.05 24.86 40.18
N ALA A 7 -16.15 24.38 39.57
CA ALA A 7 -17.50 23.98 39.99
C ALA A 7 -18.17 22.89 39.10
N THR A 8 -19.24 22.28 39.61
CA THR A 8 -20.21 21.30 39.02
C THR A 8 -21.44 22.03 38.40
N PRO A 9 -22.54 21.39 37.88
CA PRO A 9 -23.03 19.99 37.98
C PRO A 9 -23.58 19.41 36.62
N GLU A 10 -24.43 18.38 36.45
CA GLU A 10 -25.21 17.46 37.34
C GLU A 10 -25.68 16.14 36.62
N LEU A 11 -26.47 15.31 37.33
CA LEU A 11 -27.43 14.26 36.90
C LEU A 11 -26.95 12.86 36.45
N ALA A 12 -27.67 11.85 36.96
CA ALA A 12 -27.61 10.40 36.68
C ALA A 12 -28.98 9.96 36.03
N PRO A 13 -29.29 8.68 35.66
CA PRO A 13 -29.01 7.42 36.37
C PRO A 13 -28.64 6.19 35.48
N VAL A 14 -28.65 4.99 36.07
CA VAL A 14 -28.30 3.69 35.47
C VAL A 14 -29.53 2.85 35.13
N HIS A 15 -29.51 2.12 34.00
CA HIS A 15 -30.44 1.03 33.65
C HIS A 15 -29.73 -0.13 32.92
N PRO A 16 -30.12 -1.39 33.17
CA PRO A 16 -29.78 -2.54 32.32
C PRO A 16 -31.04 -3.23 31.72
N GLY A 17 -30.83 -4.05 30.68
CA GLY A 17 -31.84 -4.99 30.16
C GLY A 17 -32.23 -4.71 28.71
N GLY A 18 -31.83 -5.59 27.79
CA GLY A 18 -32.09 -5.44 26.35
C GLY A 18 -33.23 -6.33 25.83
N ALA A 19 -33.72 -5.98 24.64
CA ALA A 19 -34.44 -6.88 23.75
C ALA A 19 -34.09 -6.51 22.30
N ARG A 20 -33.72 -7.52 21.48
CA ARG A 20 -33.43 -7.37 20.05
C ARG A 20 -34.68 -7.79 19.26
N ILE A 21 -35.01 -7.06 18.20
CA ILE A 21 -36.11 -7.43 17.28
C ILE A 21 -35.52 -7.61 15.89
N GLU A 22 -35.73 -8.78 15.29
CA GLU A 22 -35.55 -9.08 13.87
C GLU A 22 -36.88 -9.60 13.29
N PRO A 23 -37.14 -9.45 11.97
CA PRO A 23 -38.34 -9.94 11.31
C PRO A 23 -38.14 -11.33 10.67
N ALA A 24 -39.22 -12.11 10.51
CA ALA A 24 -39.21 -13.34 9.72
C ALA A 24 -40.56 -13.59 9.03
N ALA A 25 -40.52 -14.39 7.95
CA ALA A 25 -41.63 -14.68 7.06
C ALA A 25 -42.69 -15.64 7.67
N GLY A 26 -43.87 -15.70 7.06
CA GLY A 26 -44.94 -16.61 7.45
C GLY A 26 -44.84 -18.01 6.83
N ASP A 27 -45.78 -18.87 7.20
CA ASP A 27 -46.01 -20.19 6.60
C ASP A 27 -47.51 -20.50 6.54
N TRP A 28 -47.94 -21.33 5.59
CA TRP A 28 -49.32 -21.65 5.24
C TRP A 28 -49.60 -23.16 5.32
N THR A 29 -49.86 -23.71 6.51
CA THR A 29 -50.58 -25.00 6.63
C THR A 29 -51.25 -25.18 7.99
N ALA A 30 -52.58 -25.31 7.99
CA ALA A 30 -53.34 -26.37 8.68
C ALA A 30 -54.84 -26.12 8.52
N LEU A 31 -55.51 -26.96 7.74
CA LEU A 31 -56.96 -27.12 7.78
C LEU A 31 -57.31 -27.99 8.99
N ASP A 32 -58.42 -27.70 9.67
CA ASP A 32 -59.44 -28.74 9.84
C ASP A 32 -60.84 -28.14 10.01
N PHE A 33 -61.85 -28.90 9.63
CA PHE A 33 -63.26 -28.58 9.76
C PHE A 33 -63.89 -29.52 10.78
N ASP A 34 -64.56 -28.99 11.81
CA ASP A 34 -65.72 -29.71 12.34
C ASP A 34 -66.77 -28.80 13.00
N ALA A 35 -68.03 -29.20 12.86
CA ALA A 35 -69.20 -28.54 13.44
C ALA A 35 -70.00 -29.60 14.24
N PRO A 36 -70.89 -29.24 15.19
CA PRO A 36 -72.23 -28.83 14.75
C PRO A 36 -73.04 -27.88 15.67
N ARG A 37 -74.18 -27.49 15.09
CA ARG A 37 -75.30 -26.64 15.53
C ARG A 37 -75.98 -27.01 16.86
N ARG A 38 -76.64 -26.01 17.49
CA ARG A 38 -77.96 -25.98 18.17
C ARG A 38 -78.21 -24.54 18.69
N ALA A 39 -79.40 -24.03 18.98
CA ALA A 39 -80.76 -24.21 18.43
C ALA A 39 -81.60 -22.99 18.92
N SER A 40 -82.64 -22.60 18.19
CA SER A 40 -83.52 -21.46 18.52
C SER A 40 -84.78 -21.91 19.25
N ASP A 41 -85.29 -21.13 20.22
CA ASP A 41 -86.69 -21.17 20.64
C ASP A 41 -87.13 -19.89 21.38
N THR A 42 -88.31 -19.35 21.05
CA THR A 42 -89.18 -18.52 21.92
C THR A 42 -90.53 -18.24 21.23
N PRO A 43 -91.68 -18.67 21.80
CA PRO A 43 -93.01 -18.44 21.22
C PRO A 43 -93.84 -17.31 21.88
N ALA A 44 -95.07 -17.17 21.42
CA ALA A 44 -95.96 -16.01 21.52
C ALA A 44 -96.61 -15.69 22.89
N ALA A 45 -97.30 -14.54 22.92
CA ALA A 45 -98.03 -13.95 24.05
C ALA A 45 -99.32 -14.71 24.47
N PRO A 46 -99.97 -14.28 25.57
CA PRO A 46 -101.33 -13.78 25.38
C PRO A 46 -101.68 -12.49 26.17
N SER A 47 -102.86 -11.96 25.85
CA SER A 47 -103.45 -10.71 26.36
C SER A 47 -104.10 -10.81 27.75
N ALA A 48 -104.03 -9.73 28.55
CA ALA A 48 -105.21 -8.90 28.89
C ALA A 48 -104.94 -7.93 30.06
N LEU A 49 -105.08 -6.62 29.82
CA LEU A 49 -105.74 -5.67 30.72
C LEU A 49 -106.02 -4.36 29.97
N ARG A 50 -107.31 -4.01 29.85
CA ARG A 50 -107.80 -2.83 29.15
C ARG A 50 -107.92 -1.64 30.12
N LEU A 51 -107.94 -0.42 29.55
CA LEU A 51 -108.52 0.83 30.09
C LEU A 51 -107.77 1.57 31.22
N TRP A 52 -106.77 2.38 30.86
CA TRP A 52 -106.62 3.73 31.46
C TRP A 52 -105.99 4.76 30.50
N LEU A 53 -106.87 5.60 29.97
CA LEU A 53 -106.77 6.78 29.09
C LEU A 53 -105.38 7.47 28.98
N SER A 54 -104.78 7.70 27.80
CA SER A 54 -105.25 8.47 26.62
C SER A 54 -105.40 10.00 26.79
N ARG A 55 -104.34 10.72 27.20
CA ARG A 55 -104.25 12.19 26.94
C ARG A 55 -102.85 12.85 26.80
N HIS A 56 -101.75 12.11 26.87
CA HIS A 56 -100.39 12.68 26.84
C HIS A 56 -99.63 12.56 25.49
N TRP A 57 -99.98 11.61 24.61
CA TRP A 57 -99.19 11.32 23.41
C TRP A 57 -99.26 12.39 22.31
N LEU A 58 -100.36 13.16 22.23
CA LEU A 58 -100.52 14.26 21.27
C LEU A 58 -99.50 15.40 21.44
N ARG A 59 -99.00 15.62 22.67
CA ARG A 59 -97.95 16.65 22.93
C ARG A 59 -96.56 16.19 22.54
N ILE A 60 -96.28 14.88 22.64
CA ILE A 60 -94.99 14.29 22.23
C ILE A 60 -94.88 14.25 20.71
N ALA A 61 -95.96 13.89 20.00
CA ALA A 61 -96.01 13.91 18.55
C ALA A 61 -95.78 15.32 17.96
N LEU A 62 -96.36 16.36 18.55
CA LEU A 62 -96.18 17.74 18.09
C LEU A 62 -94.75 18.26 18.31
N GLY A 63 -94.12 17.91 19.43
CA GLY A 63 -92.72 18.26 19.72
C GLY A 63 -91.73 17.59 18.76
N LEU A 64 -91.94 16.30 18.45
CA LEU A 64 -91.14 15.57 17.46
C LEU A 64 -91.35 16.12 16.04
N ALA A 65 -92.58 16.53 15.67
CA ALA A 65 -92.84 17.17 14.38
C ALA A 65 -92.12 18.53 14.26
N ALA A 66 -92.17 19.38 15.29
CA ALA A 66 -91.48 20.66 15.29
C ALA A 66 -89.95 20.51 15.24
N ALA A 67 -89.39 19.59 16.04
CA ALA A 67 -87.96 19.25 15.99
C ALA A 67 -87.57 18.67 14.62
N GLY A 68 -88.43 17.83 14.02
CA GLY A 68 -88.26 17.29 12.68
C GLY A 68 -88.26 18.35 11.58
N VAL A 69 -89.12 19.37 11.68
CA VAL A 69 -89.16 20.51 10.74
C VAL A 69 -87.93 21.40 10.88
N VAL A 70 -87.47 21.68 12.11
CA VAL A 70 -86.22 22.45 12.34
C VAL A 70 -85.00 21.66 11.86
N ALA A 71 -84.95 20.35 12.10
CA ALA A 71 -83.89 19.47 11.58
C ALA A 71 -83.92 19.39 10.05
N ALA A 72 -85.11 19.27 9.43
CA ALA A 72 -85.28 19.28 7.99
C ALA A 72 -84.81 20.61 7.37
N LEU A 73 -85.19 21.75 7.96
CA LEU A 73 -84.72 23.07 7.52
C LEU A 73 -83.21 23.27 7.69
N ALA A 74 -82.59 22.68 8.72
CA ALA A 74 -81.14 22.70 8.89
C ALA A 74 -80.42 21.82 7.85
N VAL A 75 -80.96 20.64 7.53
CA VAL A 75 -80.41 19.70 6.55
C VAL A 75 -80.61 20.18 5.10
N TRP A 76 -81.75 20.80 4.78
CA TRP A 76 -82.00 21.38 3.44
C TRP A 76 -81.35 22.75 3.20
N ARG A 77 -80.71 23.37 4.20
CA ARG A 77 -80.02 24.65 4.01
C ARG A 77 -78.83 24.57 3.04
N GLN A 78 -78.19 23.41 2.89
CA GLN A 78 -77.03 23.24 2.03
C GLN A 78 -77.36 23.05 0.53
N PRO A 79 -78.32 22.21 0.10
CA PRO A 79 -78.63 22.07 -1.34
C PRO A 79 -79.26 23.32 -1.97
N LEU A 80 -79.99 24.15 -1.22
CA LEU A 80 -80.60 25.37 -1.79
C LEU A 80 -79.61 26.51 -2.03
N SER A 81 -78.49 26.60 -1.31
CA SER A 81 -77.50 27.67 -1.55
C SER A 81 -76.68 27.43 -2.82
N GLU A 82 -76.40 26.16 -3.16
CA GLU A 82 -75.64 25.80 -4.37
C GLU A 82 -76.41 26.02 -5.68
N TRP A 83 -77.73 26.22 -5.62
CA TRP A 83 -78.57 26.53 -6.78
C TRP A 83 -78.82 28.04 -6.98
N VAL A 84 -78.53 28.87 -5.97
CA VAL A 84 -78.93 30.30 -5.96
C VAL A 84 -77.74 31.28 -5.95
N TRP A 85 -76.54 30.90 -5.47
CA TRP A 85 -75.37 31.80 -5.44
C TRP A 85 -74.04 31.15 -5.90
N PRO A 86 -73.55 31.45 -7.12
CA PRO A 86 -72.25 30.98 -7.63
C PRO A 86 -71.04 31.39 -6.77
N GLU A 87 -71.13 32.53 -6.09
CA GLU A 87 -70.02 33.17 -5.36
C GLU A 87 -69.50 32.32 -4.19
N THR A 88 -70.39 31.58 -3.52
CA THR A 88 -70.03 30.72 -2.37
C THR A 88 -69.21 29.50 -2.78
N ARG A 89 -69.47 28.94 -3.98
CA ARG A 89 -68.72 27.82 -4.54
C ARG A 89 -67.32 28.26 -4.94
N LEU A 90 -67.21 29.44 -5.56
CA LEU A 90 -65.94 30.01 -6.01
C LEU A 90 -65.01 30.36 -4.83
N GLN A 91 -65.55 30.87 -3.73
CA GLN A 91 -64.81 31.08 -2.48
C GLN A 91 -64.26 29.75 -1.93
N ARG A 92 -65.11 28.72 -1.84
CA ARG A 92 -64.73 27.39 -1.33
C ARG A 92 -63.61 26.74 -2.15
N LEU A 93 -63.67 26.80 -3.49
CA LEU A 93 -62.58 26.30 -4.36
C LEU A 93 -61.26 27.04 -4.10
N ARG A 94 -61.30 28.35 -3.85
CA ARG A 94 -60.08 29.16 -3.64
C ARG A 94 -59.44 28.95 -2.28
N GLU A 95 -60.24 28.72 -1.24
CA GLU A 95 -59.74 28.30 0.08
C GLU A 95 -59.07 26.93 -0.01
N GLN A 96 -59.72 25.97 -0.69
CA GLN A 96 -59.15 24.65 -0.95
C GLN A 96 -57.87 24.71 -1.81
N ALA A 97 -57.83 25.56 -2.84
CA ALA A 97 -56.64 25.77 -3.68
C ALA A 97 -55.48 26.41 -2.88
N GLY A 98 -55.79 27.40 -2.03
CA GLY A 98 -54.81 28.02 -1.14
C GLY A 98 -54.27 27.05 -0.09
N GLN A 99 -55.13 26.18 0.46
CA GLN A 99 -54.72 25.10 1.34
C GLN A 99 -53.81 24.10 0.61
N ALA A 100 -54.23 23.59 -0.56
CA ALA A 100 -53.41 22.68 -1.38
C ALA A 100 -52.04 23.27 -1.76
N LEU A 101 -51.98 24.58 -2.02
CA LEU A 101 -50.74 25.31 -2.25
C LEU A 101 -49.84 25.35 -1.00
N SER A 102 -50.41 25.63 0.17
CA SER A 102 -49.67 25.62 1.45
C SER A 102 -49.19 24.22 1.86
N GLU A 103 -49.93 23.17 1.50
CA GLU A 103 -49.55 21.76 1.68
C GLU A 103 -48.56 21.27 0.61
N GLY A 104 -48.12 22.13 -0.32
CA GLY A 104 -47.19 21.79 -1.39
C GLY A 104 -47.75 20.89 -2.50
N ARG A 105 -49.07 20.60 -2.49
CA ARG A 105 -49.77 19.82 -3.52
C ARG A 105 -50.12 20.71 -4.73
N LEU A 106 -49.09 21.08 -5.49
CA LEU A 106 -49.23 22.03 -6.60
C LEU A 106 -50.09 21.53 -7.76
N SER A 107 -50.11 20.22 -7.99
CA SER A 107 -50.94 19.53 -8.98
C SER A 107 -51.24 18.12 -8.46
N SER A 108 -52.44 17.58 -8.74
CA SER A 108 -52.83 16.20 -8.40
C SER A 108 -53.78 15.61 -9.45
N PRO A 109 -53.57 14.35 -9.89
CA PRO A 109 -54.51 13.65 -10.79
C PRO A 109 -55.94 13.56 -10.24
N ASP A 110 -56.11 13.58 -8.91
CA ASP A 110 -57.43 13.53 -8.25
C ASP A 110 -58.22 14.84 -8.33
N GLY A 111 -57.71 15.86 -9.04
CA GLY A 111 -58.32 17.19 -9.16
C GLY A 111 -58.23 18.06 -7.90
N ARG A 112 -57.50 17.62 -6.87
CA ARG A 112 -57.36 18.30 -5.56
C ARG A 112 -56.07 19.11 -5.41
N GLY A 113 -55.29 19.28 -6.48
CA GLY A 113 -54.08 20.10 -6.45
C GLY A 113 -54.41 21.58 -6.63
N ALA A 114 -53.47 22.44 -6.25
CA ALA A 114 -53.64 23.89 -6.34
C ALA A 114 -53.89 24.37 -7.79
N ARG A 115 -53.23 23.74 -8.78
CA ARG A 115 -53.49 23.97 -10.21
C ARG A 115 -54.93 23.67 -10.56
N GLU A 116 -55.39 22.44 -10.35
CA GLU A 116 -56.69 21.97 -10.83
C GLU A 116 -57.84 22.73 -10.15
N LEU A 117 -57.69 23.09 -8.86
CA LEU A 117 -58.67 23.87 -8.12
C LEU A 117 -58.73 25.35 -8.56
N TYR A 118 -57.60 25.98 -8.94
CA TYR A 118 -57.61 27.34 -9.51
C TYR A 118 -58.04 27.36 -10.99
N GLU A 119 -57.74 26.32 -11.78
CA GLU A 119 -58.26 26.14 -13.14
C GLU A 119 -59.78 25.94 -13.13
N ALA A 120 -60.30 25.10 -12.22
CA ALA A 120 -61.74 24.94 -12.02
C ALA A 120 -62.43 26.25 -11.55
N ALA A 121 -61.74 27.08 -10.77
CA ALA A 121 -62.24 28.41 -10.42
C ALA A 121 -62.30 29.36 -11.64
N LEU A 122 -61.31 29.31 -12.54
CA LEU A 122 -61.32 30.10 -13.80
C LEU A 122 -62.34 29.60 -14.82
N ALA A 123 -62.64 28.31 -14.84
CA ALA A 123 -63.70 27.75 -15.68
C ALA A 123 -65.11 28.22 -15.28
N LEU A 124 -65.29 28.66 -14.02
CA LEU A 124 -66.54 29.23 -13.51
C LEU A 124 -66.63 30.75 -13.74
N ASP A 125 -65.51 31.48 -13.71
CA ASP A 125 -65.45 32.94 -13.90
C ASP A 125 -64.09 33.35 -14.53
N PRO A 126 -64.02 33.49 -15.87
CA PRO A 126 -62.78 33.84 -16.58
C PRO A 126 -62.25 35.26 -16.29
N ASP A 127 -63.14 36.20 -15.94
CA ASP A 127 -62.79 37.62 -15.79
C ASP A 127 -62.07 37.93 -14.46
N ARG A 128 -62.06 36.96 -13.53
CA ARG A 128 -61.33 37.02 -12.25
C ARG A 128 -59.81 37.07 -12.41
N SER A 129 -59.21 38.15 -11.91
CA SER A 129 -57.75 38.33 -11.82
C SER A 129 -57.11 37.54 -10.67
N ASP A 130 -57.90 37.10 -9.69
CA ASP A 130 -57.41 36.53 -8.43
C ASP A 130 -57.15 35.00 -8.48
N ALA A 131 -57.94 34.25 -9.26
CA ALA A 131 -57.63 32.86 -9.60
C ALA A 131 -56.41 32.77 -10.55
N ARG A 132 -56.26 33.71 -11.49
CA ARG A 132 -55.03 33.92 -12.29
C ARG A 132 -53.81 34.20 -11.39
N ALA A 133 -53.95 35.05 -10.37
CA ALA A 133 -52.90 35.26 -9.36
C ALA A 133 -52.63 34.00 -8.49
N GLY A 134 -53.64 33.15 -8.29
CA GLY A 134 -53.52 31.82 -7.70
C GLY A 134 -52.60 30.90 -8.50
N LEU A 135 -52.89 30.70 -9.79
CA LEU A 135 -52.05 29.92 -10.70
C LEU A 135 -50.61 30.46 -10.78
N ALA A 136 -50.45 31.79 -10.87
CA ALA A 136 -49.13 32.41 -10.88
C ALA A 136 -48.32 32.08 -9.61
N ARG A 137 -48.94 32.16 -8.42
CA ARG A 137 -48.28 31.74 -7.16
C ARG A 137 -47.96 30.24 -7.14
N THR A 138 -48.85 29.39 -7.64
CA THR A 138 -48.59 27.94 -7.77
C THR A 138 -47.37 27.66 -8.65
N GLY A 139 -47.22 28.41 -9.75
CA GLY A 139 -46.05 28.33 -10.63
C GLY A 139 -44.74 28.80 -9.99
N GLU A 140 -44.77 29.88 -9.20
CA GLU A 140 -43.59 30.35 -8.45
C GLU A 140 -43.17 29.34 -7.35
N VAL A 141 -44.12 28.75 -6.62
CA VAL A 141 -43.81 27.67 -5.66
C VAL A 141 -43.29 26.42 -6.38
N ALA A 142 -43.75 26.12 -7.60
CA ALA A 142 -43.18 25.05 -8.43
C ALA A 142 -41.70 25.33 -8.77
N LEU A 143 -41.34 26.57 -9.14
CA LEU A 143 -39.93 26.94 -9.36
C LEU A 143 -39.10 26.87 -8.07
N GLN A 144 -39.65 27.23 -6.91
CA GLN A 144 -38.98 27.07 -5.62
C GLN A 144 -38.71 25.59 -5.29
N GLN A 145 -39.71 24.71 -5.45
CA GLN A 145 -39.56 23.27 -5.27
C GLN A 145 -38.57 22.67 -6.27
N ALA A 146 -38.61 23.10 -7.54
CA ALA A 146 -37.65 22.70 -8.55
C ALA A 146 -36.20 23.08 -8.17
N ARG A 147 -36.00 24.27 -7.61
CA ARG A 147 -34.67 24.72 -7.15
C ARG A 147 -34.15 23.86 -6.01
N GLN A 148 -34.95 23.66 -4.97
CA GLN A 148 -34.62 22.78 -3.84
C GLN A 148 -34.29 21.36 -4.31
N ALA A 149 -35.05 20.85 -5.28
CA ALA A 149 -34.81 19.54 -5.87
C ALA A 149 -33.51 19.47 -6.69
N ILE A 150 -33.14 20.50 -7.44
CA ILE A 150 -31.84 20.58 -8.13
C ILE A 150 -30.68 20.60 -7.13
N ASP A 151 -30.80 21.41 -6.07
CA ASP A 151 -29.75 21.51 -5.05
C ASP A 151 -29.61 20.20 -4.25
N GLY A 152 -30.72 19.46 -4.06
CA GLY A 152 -30.73 18.11 -3.50
C GLY A 152 -30.54 16.96 -4.51
N SER A 153 -30.15 17.22 -5.76
CA SER A 153 -29.96 16.21 -6.82
C SER A 153 -31.19 15.35 -7.22
N HIS A 154 -32.40 15.75 -6.85
CA HIS A 154 -33.67 15.10 -7.22
C HIS A 154 -34.13 15.54 -8.63
N PHE A 155 -33.35 15.19 -9.65
CA PHE A 155 -33.47 15.78 -10.99
C PHE A 155 -34.78 15.50 -11.73
N GLU A 156 -35.39 14.32 -11.56
CA GLU A 156 -36.71 14.03 -12.17
C GLU A 156 -37.84 14.85 -11.53
N PHE A 157 -37.84 15.00 -10.20
CA PHE A 157 -38.80 15.86 -9.51
C PHE A 157 -38.61 17.32 -9.90
N ALA A 158 -37.35 17.78 -10.03
CA ALA A 158 -37.06 19.11 -10.55
C ALA A 158 -37.62 19.33 -11.98
N ARG A 159 -37.48 18.34 -12.87
CA ARG A 159 -38.06 18.39 -14.23
C ARG A 159 -39.58 18.54 -14.17
N GLN A 160 -40.27 17.66 -13.44
CA GLN A 160 -41.73 17.71 -13.26
C GLN A 160 -42.22 19.08 -12.75
N ARG A 161 -41.48 19.71 -11.82
CA ARG A 161 -41.83 21.02 -11.27
C ARG A 161 -41.55 22.18 -12.24
N ILE A 162 -40.51 22.08 -13.07
CA ILE A 162 -40.26 23.04 -14.16
C ILE A 162 -41.33 22.92 -15.26
N ASP A 163 -41.75 21.70 -15.60
CA ASP A 163 -42.79 21.48 -16.60
C ASP A 163 -44.16 21.97 -16.10
N LEU A 164 -44.50 21.73 -14.81
CA LEU A 164 -45.67 22.34 -14.18
C LEU A 164 -45.63 23.88 -14.22
N ALA A 165 -44.46 24.52 -14.02
CA ALA A 165 -44.33 25.96 -14.14
C ALA A 165 -44.49 26.46 -15.60
N ARG A 166 -44.13 25.66 -16.60
CA ARG A 166 -44.37 25.96 -18.03
C ARG A 166 -45.86 25.89 -18.36
N ASP A 167 -46.55 24.84 -17.90
CA ASP A 167 -47.99 24.66 -18.09
C ASP A 167 -48.79 25.81 -17.45
N LEU A 168 -48.36 26.27 -16.27
CA LEU A 168 -48.94 27.42 -15.56
C LEU A 168 -48.56 28.79 -16.17
N ALA A 169 -47.95 28.80 -17.37
CA ALA A 169 -47.55 29.98 -18.13
C ALA A 169 -46.64 30.97 -17.37
N VAL A 170 -45.79 30.48 -16.46
CA VAL A 170 -44.80 31.31 -15.74
C VAL A 170 -43.83 31.95 -16.75
N PRO A 171 -43.44 33.24 -16.61
CA PRO A 171 -42.59 33.92 -17.58
C PRO A 171 -41.28 33.17 -17.87
N ARG A 172 -40.98 32.97 -19.17
CA ARG A 172 -39.79 32.22 -19.63
C ARG A 172 -38.47 32.69 -19.00
N ALA A 173 -38.34 33.99 -18.73
CA ALA A 173 -37.17 34.59 -18.07
C ALA A 173 -36.90 34.03 -16.64
N ARG A 174 -37.90 33.48 -15.95
CA ARG A 174 -37.76 32.81 -14.65
C ARG A 174 -37.52 31.31 -14.80
N VAL A 175 -38.20 30.68 -15.76
CA VAL A 175 -38.16 29.22 -15.98
C VAL A 175 -36.85 28.76 -16.63
N GLU A 176 -36.38 29.45 -17.67
CA GLU A 176 -35.27 28.94 -18.49
C GLU A 176 -33.91 28.90 -17.78
N PRO A 177 -33.53 29.87 -16.91
CA PRO A 177 -32.30 29.75 -16.12
C PRO A 177 -32.28 28.51 -15.23
N LEU A 178 -33.43 28.13 -14.67
CA LEU A 178 -33.57 26.94 -13.83
C LEU A 178 -33.52 25.64 -14.66
N ALA A 179 -34.13 25.65 -15.85
CA ALA A 179 -34.04 24.54 -16.81
C ALA A 179 -32.61 24.35 -17.34
N GLN A 180 -31.86 25.43 -17.57
CA GLN A 180 -30.46 25.37 -17.95
C GLN A 180 -29.59 24.82 -16.81
N LEU A 181 -29.81 25.26 -15.57
CA LEU A 181 -29.10 24.73 -14.39
C LEU A 181 -29.38 23.23 -14.19
N LEU A 182 -30.63 22.80 -14.35
CA LEU A 182 -31.01 21.38 -14.29
C LEU A 182 -30.22 20.57 -15.33
N ARG A 183 -30.21 20.99 -16.61
CA ARG A 183 -29.47 20.32 -17.68
C ARG A 183 -27.97 20.25 -17.39
N GLN A 184 -27.37 21.33 -16.86
CA GLN A 184 -25.95 21.37 -16.49
C GLN A 184 -25.63 20.40 -15.35
N ARG A 185 -26.44 20.38 -14.28
CA ARG A 185 -26.25 19.46 -13.14
C ARG A 185 -26.44 17.99 -13.55
N GLN A 186 -27.45 17.68 -14.36
CA GLN A 186 -27.66 16.34 -14.92
C GLN A 186 -26.49 15.88 -15.80
N ALA A 187 -25.95 16.76 -16.64
CA ALA A 187 -24.79 16.43 -17.48
C ALA A 187 -23.53 16.12 -16.65
N VAL A 188 -23.30 16.83 -15.54
CA VAL A 188 -22.23 16.52 -14.60
C VAL A 188 -22.48 15.16 -13.92
N HIS A 189 -23.67 14.91 -13.37
CA HIS A 189 -23.97 13.64 -12.69
C HIS A 189 -23.79 12.44 -13.63
N ALA A 190 -24.38 12.49 -14.83
CA ALA A 190 -24.24 11.43 -15.84
C ALA A 190 -22.78 11.25 -16.32
N GLY A 191 -21.96 12.30 -16.25
CA GLY A 191 -20.52 12.22 -16.47
C GLY A 191 -19.80 11.43 -15.38
N LEU A 192 -20.16 11.65 -14.10
CA LEU A 192 -19.61 10.90 -12.96
C LEU A 192 -20.04 9.43 -12.99
N ASP A 193 -21.30 9.14 -13.35
CA ASP A 193 -21.81 7.76 -13.41
C ASP A 193 -21.07 6.94 -14.47
N ARG A 194 -20.82 7.55 -15.65
CA ARG A 194 -19.96 6.96 -16.69
C ARG A 194 -18.52 6.78 -16.23
N MET A 195 -18.01 7.69 -15.39
CA MET A 195 -16.66 7.61 -14.84
C MET A 195 -16.52 6.43 -13.86
N ILE A 196 -17.53 6.17 -13.03
CA ILE A 196 -17.56 4.98 -12.15
C ILE A 196 -17.66 3.69 -12.96
N VAL A 197 -18.53 3.62 -13.99
CA VAL A 197 -18.61 2.44 -14.87
C VAL A 197 -17.28 2.20 -15.58
N ALA A 198 -16.57 3.25 -16.01
CA ALA A 198 -15.24 3.15 -16.59
C ALA A 198 -14.18 2.71 -15.56
N ALA A 199 -14.25 3.19 -14.31
CA ALA A 199 -13.35 2.82 -13.23
C ALA A 199 -13.50 1.33 -12.86
N ALA A 200 -14.74 0.86 -12.70
CA ALA A 200 -15.05 -0.55 -12.47
C ALA A 200 -14.54 -1.43 -13.63
N ALA A 201 -14.79 -1.03 -14.88
CA ALA A 201 -14.28 -1.75 -16.05
C ALA A 201 -12.74 -1.76 -16.12
N ALA A 202 -12.06 -0.68 -15.71
CA ALA A 202 -10.61 -0.64 -15.61
C ALA A 202 -10.09 -1.57 -14.51
N ARG A 203 -10.78 -1.65 -13.36
CA ARG A 203 -10.45 -2.56 -12.25
C ARG A 203 -10.54 -4.02 -12.67
N GLU A 204 -11.64 -4.44 -13.30
CA GLU A 204 -11.83 -5.80 -13.85
C GLU A 204 -10.76 -6.17 -14.89
N GLN A 205 -10.20 -5.19 -15.60
CA GLN A 205 -9.09 -5.37 -16.54
C GLN A 205 -7.71 -5.42 -15.85
N GLY A 206 -7.65 -5.32 -14.52
CA GLY A 206 -6.41 -5.22 -13.74
C GLY A 206 -5.68 -3.87 -13.88
N ARG A 207 -6.29 -2.87 -14.51
CA ARG A 207 -5.75 -1.52 -14.69
C ARG A 207 -6.06 -0.66 -13.47
N LEU A 208 -5.41 -0.99 -12.36
CA LEU A 208 -5.73 -0.43 -11.04
C LEU A 208 -5.22 1.01 -10.87
N ASP A 209 -3.98 1.31 -11.30
CA ASP A 209 -3.33 2.61 -11.13
C ASP A 209 -2.29 2.90 -12.23
N GLY A 210 -1.72 4.11 -12.24
CA GLY A 210 -0.57 4.53 -13.06
C GLY A 210 -0.91 5.19 -14.39
N ALA A 211 -2.16 5.05 -14.85
CA ALA A 211 -2.70 5.75 -16.01
C ALA A 211 -3.90 6.63 -15.61
N PRO A 212 -4.16 7.77 -16.26
CA PRO A 212 -5.30 8.64 -15.91
C PRO A 212 -6.69 8.00 -16.08
N ASP A 213 -6.77 6.92 -16.86
CA ASP A 213 -7.97 6.12 -17.10
C ASP A 213 -7.96 4.75 -16.37
N ALA A 214 -7.04 4.58 -15.41
CA ALA A 214 -7.03 3.47 -14.47
C ALA A 214 -8.08 3.65 -13.37
N ALA A 215 -8.43 2.57 -12.67
CA ALA A 215 -9.52 2.54 -11.69
C ALA A 215 -9.35 3.57 -10.56
N LEU A 216 -8.20 3.57 -9.87
CA LEU A 216 -7.97 4.42 -8.71
C LEU A 216 -8.03 5.93 -9.07
N PRO A 217 -7.32 6.44 -10.10
CA PRO A 217 -7.46 7.83 -10.52
C PRO A 217 -8.88 8.24 -10.91
N LEU A 218 -9.65 7.37 -11.57
CA LEU A 218 -11.05 7.65 -11.92
C LEU A 218 -11.95 7.74 -10.68
N TYR A 219 -11.82 6.81 -9.72
CA TYR A 219 -12.56 6.89 -8.45
C TYR A 219 -12.18 8.13 -7.63
N LEU A 220 -10.88 8.43 -7.50
CA LEU A 220 -10.41 9.64 -6.82
C LEU A 220 -10.98 10.90 -7.47
N ARG A 221 -11.04 10.97 -8.81
CA ARG A 221 -11.60 12.11 -9.54
C ARG A 221 -13.11 12.28 -9.33
N VAL A 222 -13.86 11.19 -9.14
CA VAL A 222 -15.27 11.26 -8.73
C VAL A 222 -15.39 11.78 -7.30
N LEU A 223 -14.54 11.30 -6.38
CA LEU A 223 -14.54 11.69 -4.96
C LEU A 223 -14.10 13.15 -4.74
N GLU A 224 -13.22 13.70 -5.57
CA GLU A 224 -12.90 15.15 -5.59
C GLU A 224 -14.14 16.02 -5.83
N LEU A 225 -15.10 15.52 -6.61
CA LEU A 225 -16.33 16.23 -6.98
C LEU A 225 -17.51 15.88 -6.06
N GLN A 226 -17.54 14.66 -5.51
CA GLN A 226 -18.57 14.15 -4.60
C GLN A 226 -17.94 13.27 -3.50
N PRO A 227 -17.39 13.86 -2.41
CA PRO A 227 -16.64 13.11 -1.39
C PRO A 227 -17.42 12.05 -0.60
N GLN A 228 -18.76 12.13 -0.60
CA GLN A 228 -19.66 11.22 0.11
C GLN A 228 -20.36 10.24 -0.85
N ARG A 229 -19.79 10.01 -2.04
CA ARG A 229 -20.37 9.12 -3.04
C ARG A 229 -19.99 7.66 -2.75
N ASN A 230 -20.91 6.92 -2.12
CA ASN A 230 -20.67 5.57 -1.60
C ASN A 230 -20.12 4.57 -2.62
N ASP A 231 -20.67 4.52 -3.84
CA ASP A 231 -20.21 3.63 -4.91
C ASP A 231 -18.79 3.97 -5.42
N ALA A 232 -18.35 5.22 -5.27
CA ALA A 232 -16.97 5.62 -5.53
C ALA A 232 -16.03 5.34 -4.35
N LEU A 233 -16.51 5.41 -3.11
CA LEU A 233 -15.75 5.04 -1.92
C LEU A 233 -15.48 3.53 -1.89
N GLU A 234 -16.54 2.73 -2.06
CA GLU A 234 -16.47 1.27 -2.16
C GLU A 234 -15.54 0.83 -3.31
N GLY A 235 -15.75 1.36 -4.52
CA GLY A 235 -14.89 1.05 -5.67
C GLY A 235 -13.43 1.48 -5.51
N ARG A 236 -13.16 2.58 -4.81
CA ARG A 236 -11.79 2.97 -4.43
C ARG A 236 -11.19 1.95 -3.48
N ASP A 237 -11.88 1.60 -2.40
CA ASP A 237 -11.36 0.73 -1.34
C ASP A 237 -11.09 -0.68 -1.87
N ASP A 238 -11.99 -1.21 -2.70
CA ASP A 238 -11.79 -2.42 -3.50
C ASP A 238 -10.52 -2.37 -4.39
N THR A 239 -10.30 -1.22 -5.06
CA THR A 239 -9.12 -1.02 -5.90
C THR A 239 -7.83 -0.94 -5.07
N LEU A 240 -7.89 -0.35 -3.87
CA LEU A 240 -6.75 -0.28 -2.94
C LEU A 240 -6.41 -1.66 -2.35
N ALA A 241 -7.43 -2.47 -2.03
CA ALA A 241 -7.24 -3.85 -1.60
C ALA A 241 -6.55 -4.70 -2.69
N ASP A 242 -6.97 -4.59 -3.96
CA ASP A 242 -6.33 -5.27 -5.08
C ASP A 242 -4.89 -4.78 -5.31
N LEU A 243 -4.63 -3.47 -5.18
CA LEU A 243 -3.28 -2.91 -5.28
C LEU A 243 -2.35 -3.46 -4.18
N LEU A 244 -2.84 -3.55 -2.94
CA LEU A 244 -2.09 -4.17 -1.84
C LEU A 244 -1.87 -5.66 -2.11
N GLN A 245 -2.86 -6.40 -2.63
CA GLN A 245 -2.68 -7.80 -3.01
C GLN A 245 -1.59 -7.96 -4.09
N GLN A 246 -1.60 -7.15 -5.16
CA GLN A 246 -0.56 -7.16 -6.19
C GLN A 246 0.82 -6.79 -5.62
N ALA A 247 0.87 -5.84 -4.70
CA ALA A 247 2.10 -5.44 -4.02
C ALA A 247 2.68 -6.57 -3.14
N ARG A 248 1.83 -7.23 -2.33
CA ARG A 248 2.22 -8.41 -1.53
C ARG A 248 2.75 -9.54 -2.42
N GLN A 249 2.08 -9.85 -3.54
CA GLN A 249 2.55 -10.84 -4.53
C GLN A 249 3.87 -10.42 -5.22
N ALA A 250 4.14 -9.13 -5.39
CA ALA A 250 5.42 -8.63 -5.90
C ALA A 250 6.54 -8.85 -4.86
N LEU A 251 6.29 -8.52 -3.59
CA LEU A 251 7.23 -8.78 -2.48
C LEU A 251 7.52 -10.27 -2.29
N GLU A 252 6.53 -11.14 -2.50
CA GLU A 252 6.68 -12.60 -2.47
C GLU A 252 7.62 -13.12 -3.55
N ARG A 253 7.46 -12.60 -4.78
CA ARG A 253 8.32 -12.91 -5.95
C ARG A 253 9.70 -12.23 -5.89
N GLY A 254 9.96 -11.41 -4.88
CA GLY A 254 11.24 -10.70 -4.69
C GLY A 254 11.34 -9.37 -5.46
N GLU A 255 10.26 -8.91 -6.08
CA GLU A 255 10.16 -7.60 -6.75
C GLU A 255 10.01 -6.46 -5.72
N LEU A 256 11.02 -6.33 -4.84
CA LEU A 256 11.00 -5.46 -3.65
C LEU A 256 10.55 -4.01 -3.95
N VAL A 257 11.18 -3.38 -4.94
CA VAL A 257 10.91 -1.99 -5.31
C VAL A 257 9.47 -1.81 -5.80
N ARG A 258 8.97 -2.73 -6.62
CA ARG A 258 7.59 -2.70 -7.15
C ARG A 258 6.56 -2.89 -6.04
N GLY A 259 6.80 -3.83 -5.14
CA GLY A 259 5.94 -4.05 -3.97
C GLY A 259 5.87 -2.83 -3.07
N ALA A 260 7.01 -2.20 -2.79
CA ALA A 260 7.07 -0.97 -2.01
C ALA A 260 6.32 0.20 -2.68
N GLN A 261 6.45 0.36 -4.01
CA GLN A 261 5.73 1.39 -4.77
C GLN A 261 4.20 1.22 -4.68
N GLY A 262 3.69 0.00 -4.81
CA GLY A 262 2.26 -0.28 -4.67
C GLY A 262 1.72 0.06 -3.27
N ILE A 263 2.48 -0.30 -2.22
CA ILE A 263 2.12 0.03 -0.83
C ILE A 263 2.15 1.55 -0.61
N ALA A 264 3.16 2.26 -1.12
CA ALA A 264 3.27 3.71 -0.98
C ALA A 264 2.12 4.45 -1.70
N ARG A 265 1.71 3.99 -2.89
CA ARG A 265 0.54 4.54 -3.61
C ARG A 265 -0.76 4.38 -2.81
N VAL A 266 -0.94 3.24 -2.14
CA VAL A 266 -2.11 3.01 -1.29
C VAL A 266 -2.04 3.90 -0.05
N GLN A 267 -0.88 3.99 0.62
CA GLN A 267 -0.67 4.89 1.75
C GLN A 267 -0.91 6.37 1.41
N GLU A 268 -0.60 6.81 0.19
CA GLU A 268 -0.88 8.18 -0.29
C GLU A 268 -2.36 8.40 -0.59
N ALA A 269 -3.09 7.37 -1.03
CA ALA A 269 -4.52 7.45 -1.35
C ALA A 269 -5.42 7.32 -0.10
N ASP A 270 -5.09 6.41 0.81
CA ASP A 270 -5.72 6.24 2.12
C ASP A 270 -4.73 5.67 3.16
N PRO A 271 -4.19 6.52 4.06
CA PRO A 271 -3.36 6.07 5.19
C PRO A 271 -4.10 5.19 6.21
N GLY A 272 -5.43 5.17 6.20
CA GLY A 272 -6.28 4.42 7.13
C GLY A 272 -6.74 3.05 6.63
N HIS A 273 -6.35 2.67 5.41
CA HIS A 273 -6.83 1.45 4.75
C HIS A 273 -6.55 0.18 5.57
N ALA A 274 -7.56 -0.68 5.75
CA ALA A 274 -7.51 -1.80 6.70
C ALA A 274 -6.35 -2.78 6.48
N ASP A 275 -6.04 -3.11 5.22
CA ASP A 275 -4.95 -4.03 4.83
C ASP A 275 -3.54 -3.41 4.83
N LEU A 276 -3.41 -2.10 5.07
CA LEU A 276 -2.14 -1.38 4.96
C LEU A 276 -1.12 -1.79 6.04
N PRO A 277 -1.47 -1.95 7.34
CA PRO A 277 -0.51 -2.33 8.38
C PRO A 277 0.18 -3.67 8.15
N ASP A 278 -0.57 -4.70 7.69
CA ASP A 278 -0.02 -6.01 7.37
C ASP A 278 0.92 -5.95 6.16
N SER A 279 0.56 -5.13 5.16
CA SER A 279 1.36 -4.92 3.96
C SER A 279 2.66 -4.18 4.25
N LEU A 280 2.63 -3.18 5.15
CA LEU A 280 3.82 -2.50 5.67
C LEU A 280 4.71 -3.46 6.48
N THR A 281 4.12 -4.28 7.36
CA THR A 281 4.85 -5.29 8.13
C THR A 281 5.55 -6.31 7.22
N LEU A 282 4.88 -6.76 6.16
CA LEU A 282 5.51 -7.59 5.14
C LEU A 282 6.67 -6.86 4.45
N LEU A 283 6.51 -5.59 4.10
CA LEU A 283 7.57 -4.79 3.47
C LEU A 283 8.83 -4.68 4.37
N GLU A 284 8.68 -4.43 5.67
CA GLU A 284 9.82 -4.41 6.61
C GLU A 284 10.61 -5.72 6.57
N SER A 285 9.92 -6.85 6.75
CA SER A 285 10.54 -8.18 6.76
C SER A 285 11.30 -8.50 5.47
N ARG A 286 10.84 -7.94 4.33
CA ARG A 286 11.44 -8.13 3.01
C ARG A 286 12.64 -7.23 2.80
N LEU A 287 12.63 -6.01 3.34
CA LEU A 287 13.79 -5.11 3.38
C LEU A 287 14.90 -5.70 4.25
N GLU A 288 14.58 -6.18 5.44
CA GLU A 288 15.53 -6.81 6.36
C GLU A 288 16.17 -8.07 5.76
N ARG A 289 15.34 -8.91 5.13
CA ARG A 289 15.82 -10.06 4.37
C ARG A 289 16.75 -9.64 3.22
N ARG A 290 16.37 -8.63 2.42
CA ARG A 290 17.21 -8.14 1.30
C ARG A 290 18.55 -7.60 1.80
N ARG A 291 18.56 -6.90 2.94
CA ARG A 291 19.78 -6.41 3.61
C ARG A 291 20.68 -7.57 4.06
N ALA A 292 20.09 -8.62 4.64
CA ALA A 292 20.83 -9.82 5.03
C ALA A 292 21.41 -10.59 3.83
N GLU A 293 20.66 -10.70 2.73
CA GLU A 293 21.08 -11.30 1.46
C GLU A 293 22.25 -10.53 0.82
N ALA A 294 22.15 -9.20 0.73
CA ALA A 294 23.21 -8.33 0.20
C ALA A 294 24.51 -8.44 1.03
N ALA A 295 24.39 -8.38 2.37
CA ALA A 295 25.53 -8.55 3.26
C ALA A 295 26.14 -9.97 3.16
N GLN A 296 25.32 -11.01 2.93
CA GLN A 296 25.81 -12.37 2.70
C GLN A 296 26.52 -12.51 1.34
N ALA A 297 26.03 -11.84 0.29
CA ALA A 297 26.68 -11.79 -1.02
C ALA A 297 28.08 -11.16 -0.91
N LEU A 298 28.21 -10.05 -0.17
CA LEU A 298 29.51 -9.41 0.06
C LEU A 298 30.47 -10.32 0.85
N ARG A 299 30.02 -10.97 1.93
CA ARG A 299 30.81 -11.98 2.67
C ARG A 299 31.24 -13.18 1.81
N ARG A 300 30.47 -13.51 0.76
CA ARG A 300 30.79 -14.55 -0.23
C ARG A 300 31.64 -14.03 -1.39
N ASN A 301 32.21 -12.82 -1.29
CA ASN A 301 33.00 -12.14 -2.33
C ASN A 301 32.26 -11.98 -3.67
N LYS A 302 30.93 -11.75 -3.61
CA LYS A 302 30.07 -11.46 -4.76
C LYS A 302 29.61 -9.98 -4.73
N PRO A 303 30.50 -9.01 -5.03
CA PRO A 303 30.19 -7.59 -4.86
C PRO A 303 29.04 -7.13 -5.77
N ASP A 304 28.90 -7.65 -6.99
CA ASP A 304 27.84 -7.23 -7.93
C ASP A 304 26.43 -7.56 -7.41
N ALA A 305 26.29 -8.75 -6.79
CA ALA A 305 25.04 -9.17 -6.18
C ALA A 305 24.73 -8.40 -4.89
N ALA A 306 25.76 -8.02 -4.12
CA ALA A 306 25.60 -7.13 -2.97
C ALA A 306 25.20 -5.71 -3.40
N LEU A 307 25.85 -5.18 -4.45
CA LEU A 307 25.58 -3.88 -5.05
C LEU A 307 24.13 -3.76 -5.52
N ALA A 308 23.63 -4.76 -6.25
CA ALA A 308 22.22 -4.82 -6.64
C ALA A 308 21.29 -4.80 -5.42
N GLY A 309 21.54 -5.65 -4.43
CA GLY A 309 20.71 -5.72 -3.22
C GLY A 309 20.69 -4.42 -2.40
N TYR A 310 21.82 -3.73 -2.27
CA TYR A 310 21.88 -2.42 -1.60
C TYR A 310 21.24 -1.29 -2.42
N ARG A 311 21.32 -1.33 -3.77
CA ARG A 311 20.60 -0.39 -4.65
C ARG A 311 19.08 -0.57 -4.55
N ASP A 312 18.58 -1.79 -4.48
CA ASP A 312 17.14 -2.05 -4.28
C ASP A 312 16.63 -1.47 -2.96
N LEU A 313 17.41 -1.60 -1.88
CA LEU A 313 17.08 -1.02 -0.57
C LEU A 313 16.99 0.50 -0.66
N LEU A 314 17.97 1.16 -1.30
CA LEU A 314 18.01 2.61 -1.43
C LEU A 314 16.95 3.17 -2.40
N ALA A 315 16.48 2.36 -3.35
CA ALA A 315 15.34 2.70 -4.19
C ALA A 315 14.00 2.73 -3.43
N VAL A 316 13.90 2.02 -2.30
CA VAL A 316 12.75 2.05 -1.39
C VAL A 316 12.94 3.03 -0.23
N ARG A 317 14.14 3.07 0.36
CA ARG A 317 14.53 3.96 1.47
C ARG A 317 15.83 4.69 1.14
N PRO A 318 15.77 5.87 0.52
CA PRO A 318 16.96 6.65 0.18
C PRO A 318 17.86 6.96 1.39
N ASP A 319 17.29 6.95 2.59
CA ASP A 319 17.90 7.24 3.89
C ASP A 319 18.41 6.01 4.68
N ASP A 320 18.30 4.77 4.15
CA ASP A 320 18.83 3.57 4.81
C ASP A 320 20.36 3.64 4.98
N GLY A 321 20.79 4.01 6.19
CA GLY A 321 22.20 4.13 6.57
C GLY A 321 22.98 2.84 6.40
N ALA A 322 22.39 1.69 6.75
CA ALA A 322 23.04 0.38 6.63
C ALA A 322 23.22 -0.04 5.16
N ALA A 323 22.30 0.35 4.27
CA ALA A 323 22.47 0.15 2.84
C ALA A 323 23.54 1.08 2.24
N ARG A 324 23.63 2.34 2.69
CA ARG A 324 24.72 3.27 2.31
C ARG A 324 26.09 2.75 2.76
N GLU A 325 26.21 2.28 4.00
CA GLU A 325 27.42 1.61 4.52
C GLU A 325 27.75 0.35 3.72
N GLY A 326 26.74 -0.43 3.33
CA GLY A 326 26.87 -1.58 2.44
C GLY A 326 27.50 -1.22 1.08
N LEU A 327 27.09 -0.11 0.45
CA LEU A 327 27.71 0.40 -0.77
C LEU A 327 29.16 0.84 -0.56
N LEU A 328 29.48 1.51 0.56
CA LEU A 328 30.86 1.85 0.91
C LEU A 328 31.73 0.59 1.05
N ALA A 329 31.21 -0.47 1.67
CA ALA A 329 31.91 -1.75 1.81
C ALA A 329 32.11 -2.46 0.45
N VAL A 330 31.14 -2.40 -0.46
CA VAL A 330 31.29 -2.88 -1.85
C VAL A 330 32.40 -2.09 -2.58
N ALA A 331 32.41 -0.76 -2.48
CA ALA A 331 33.44 0.08 -3.09
C ALA A 331 34.84 -0.23 -2.53
N SER A 332 34.97 -0.48 -1.22
CA SER A 332 36.23 -0.91 -0.61
C SER A 332 36.74 -2.23 -1.17
N VAL A 333 35.88 -3.24 -1.40
CA VAL A 333 36.29 -4.51 -2.01
C VAL A 333 36.89 -4.33 -3.41
N HIS A 334 36.30 -3.46 -4.23
CA HIS A 334 36.85 -3.12 -5.55
C HIS A 334 38.14 -2.29 -5.45
N ALA A 335 38.21 -1.35 -4.51
CA ALA A 335 39.42 -0.57 -4.23
C ALA A 335 40.62 -1.47 -3.81
N GLU A 336 40.41 -2.43 -2.90
CA GLU A 336 41.42 -3.41 -2.47
C GLU A 336 41.87 -4.37 -3.58
N ARG A 337 40.99 -4.67 -4.55
CA ARG A 337 41.37 -5.43 -5.75
C ARG A 337 42.26 -4.58 -6.66
N SER A 338 41.88 -3.32 -6.90
CA SER A 338 42.69 -2.34 -7.62
C SER A 338 44.09 -2.19 -7.00
N GLU A 339 44.19 -2.02 -5.68
CA GLU A 339 45.49 -1.84 -5.01
C GLU A 339 46.43 -3.04 -5.20
N ARG A 340 45.90 -4.27 -5.07
CA ARG A 340 46.66 -5.50 -5.31
C ARG A 340 47.11 -5.62 -6.77
N LEU A 341 46.20 -5.39 -7.72
CA LEU A 341 46.53 -5.40 -9.15
C LEU A 341 47.57 -4.32 -9.50
N ALA A 342 47.51 -3.14 -8.88
CA ALA A 342 48.52 -2.09 -9.03
C ALA A 342 49.88 -2.47 -8.44
N ALA A 343 49.91 -3.16 -7.29
CA ALA A 343 51.14 -3.70 -6.69
C ALA A 343 51.79 -4.78 -7.58
N ASP A 344 50.97 -5.56 -8.30
CA ASP A 344 51.41 -6.55 -9.29
C ASP A 344 51.64 -5.94 -10.69
N PHE A 345 51.64 -4.60 -10.81
CA PHE A 345 51.85 -3.83 -12.04
C PHE A 345 50.84 -4.10 -13.18
N ARG A 346 49.69 -4.72 -12.86
CA ARG A 346 48.54 -4.97 -13.75
C ARG A 346 47.65 -3.73 -13.86
N PHE A 347 48.22 -2.63 -14.38
CA PHE A 347 47.59 -1.31 -14.32
C PHE A 347 46.26 -1.14 -15.06
N ALA A 348 46.00 -1.93 -16.10
CA ALA A 348 44.73 -1.89 -16.83
C ALA A 348 43.60 -2.51 -15.99
N ASP A 349 43.83 -3.70 -15.45
CA ASP A 349 42.88 -4.40 -14.57
C ASP A 349 42.64 -3.60 -13.27
N ALA A 350 43.70 -3.00 -12.72
CA ALA A 350 43.60 -2.13 -11.55
C ALA A 350 42.71 -0.90 -11.80
N GLU A 351 42.84 -0.27 -12.97
CA GLU A 351 42.02 0.89 -13.33
C GLU A 351 40.55 0.52 -13.59
N GLN A 352 40.27 -0.69 -14.09
CA GLN A 352 38.90 -1.22 -14.20
C GLN A 352 38.26 -1.44 -12.83
N GLU A 353 38.93 -2.15 -11.91
CA GLU A 353 38.43 -2.34 -10.54
C GLU A 353 38.26 -1.00 -9.80
N LEU A 354 39.17 -0.03 -10.02
CA LEU A 354 39.04 1.32 -9.48
C LEU A 354 37.88 2.12 -10.08
N ALA A 355 37.55 1.90 -11.35
CA ALA A 355 36.37 2.50 -11.99
C ALA A 355 35.08 1.97 -11.36
N LEU A 356 34.94 0.65 -11.19
CA LEU A 356 33.82 0.03 -10.48
C LEU A 356 33.67 0.59 -9.07
N ALA A 357 34.77 0.74 -8.33
CA ALA A 357 34.75 1.32 -6.99
C ALA A 357 34.22 2.78 -6.98
N ARG A 358 34.57 3.59 -8.00
CA ARG A 358 34.08 4.97 -8.16
C ARG A 358 32.61 5.03 -8.57
N GLU A 359 32.13 4.12 -9.41
CA GLU A 359 30.71 4.04 -9.80
C GLU A 359 29.79 3.68 -8.62
N VAL A 360 30.31 2.95 -7.63
CA VAL A 360 29.57 2.59 -6.41
C VAL A 360 29.60 3.72 -5.38
N ALA A 361 30.78 4.28 -5.07
CA ALA A 361 30.92 5.36 -4.09
C ALA A 361 32.13 6.26 -4.41
N PRO A 362 31.96 7.31 -5.24
CA PRO A 362 33.08 8.10 -5.77
C PRO A 362 33.86 8.88 -4.70
N THR A 363 33.21 9.19 -3.58
CA THR A 363 33.76 9.93 -2.43
C THR A 363 34.28 9.02 -1.31
N ALA A 364 34.25 7.69 -1.47
CA ALA A 364 34.70 6.78 -0.43
C ALA A 364 36.21 6.93 -0.16
N PRO A 365 36.65 6.90 1.12
CA PRO A 365 38.08 7.00 1.47
C PRO A 365 38.94 5.93 0.78
N ALA A 366 38.47 4.68 0.72
CA ALA A 366 39.16 3.57 0.06
C ALA A 366 39.39 3.84 -1.45
N VAL A 367 38.44 4.47 -2.15
CA VAL A 367 38.57 4.83 -3.57
C VAL A 367 39.64 5.91 -3.77
N THR A 368 39.77 6.85 -2.83
CA THR A 368 40.82 7.86 -2.86
C THR A 368 42.20 7.25 -2.60
N LEU A 369 42.31 6.35 -1.62
CA LEU A 369 43.55 5.63 -1.31
C LEU A 369 44.00 4.75 -2.48
N ALA A 370 43.09 3.97 -3.07
CA ALA A 370 43.39 3.09 -4.19
C ALA A 370 43.84 3.85 -5.44
N ARG A 371 43.27 5.04 -5.70
CA ARG A 371 43.78 5.96 -6.73
C ARG A 371 45.21 6.40 -6.42
N GLN A 372 45.48 6.90 -5.22
CA GLN A 372 46.83 7.32 -4.81
C GLN A 372 47.83 6.16 -4.83
N HIS A 373 47.39 4.92 -4.58
CA HIS A 373 48.23 3.73 -4.69
C HIS A 373 48.54 3.39 -6.16
N LEU A 374 47.52 3.39 -7.03
CA LEU A 374 47.69 3.18 -8.47
C LEU A 374 48.61 4.23 -9.11
N ASP A 375 48.43 5.52 -8.79
CA ASP A 375 49.25 6.61 -9.31
C ASP A 375 50.72 6.49 -8.85
N ARG A 376 50.95 6.14 -7.56
CA ARG A 376 52.30 5.88 -7.03
C ARG A 376 52.95 4.65 -7.68
N ALA A 377 52.19 3.60 -7.96
CA ALA A 377 52.69 2.39 -8.63
C ALA A 377 53.02 2.63 -10.12
N ARG A 378 52.21 3.44 -10.82
CA ARG A 378 52.49 3.91 -12.19
C ARG A 378 53.76 4.76 -12.24
N GLU A 379 53.91 5.70 -11.31
CA GLU A 379 55.06 6.58 -11.24
C GLU A 379 56.34 5.84 -10.82
N SER A 380 56.26 4.88 -9.87
CA SER A 380 57.41 4.03 -9.53
C SER A 380 57.85 3.16 -10.71
N ARG A 381 56.90 2.60 -11.48
CA ARG A 381 57.21 1.89 -12.73
C ARG A 381 57.88 2.80 -13.75
N LYS A 382 57.32 3.98 -14.00
CA LYS A 382 57.85 4.95 -14.97
C LYS A 382 59.26 5.39 -14.63
N ARG A 383 59.54 5.71 -13.36
CA ARG A 383 60.90 6.02 -12.88
C ARG A 383 61.86 4.85 -13.13
N PHE A 384 61.43 3.64 -12.82
CA PHE A 384 62.23 2.44 -13.06
C PHE A 384 62.51 2.20 -14.55
N ASP A 385 61.51 2.32 -15.43
CA ASP A 385 61.71 2.15 -16.87
C ASP A 385 62.59 3.26 -17.48
N GLN A 386 62.63 4.45 -16.88
CA GLN A 386 63.54 5.55 -17.20
C GLN A 386 64.96 5.37 -16.62
N GLU A 387 65.19 4.46 -15.67
CA GLU A 387 66.54 4.20 -15.18
C GLU A 387 67.43 3.62 -16.29
N THR A 388 68.71 4.00 -16.27
CA THR A 388 69.70 3.43 -17.18
C THR A 388 69.77 1.91 -17.01
N PRO A 389 70.07 1.14 -18.07
CA PRO A 389 70.16 -0.33 -17.97
C PRO A 389 71.15 -0.81 -16.89
N LEU A 390 72.19 -0.03 -16.61
CA LEU A 390 73.12 -0.27 -15.49
C LEU A 390 72.44 -0.12 -14.13
N ARG A 391 71.73 0.99 -13.87
CA ARG A 391 71.00 1.17 -12.60
C ARG A 391 69.93 0.11 -12.41
N ARG A 392 69.17 -0.24 -13.44
CA ARG A 392 68.15 -1.31 -13.35
C ARG A 392 68.76 -2.66 -12.96
N ARG A 393 69.91 -3.04 -13.56
CA ARG A 393 70.64 -4.25 -13.16
C ARG A 393 71.14 -4.17 -11.71
N GLN A 394 71.67 -3.02 -11.27
CA GLN A 394 72.12 -2.82 -9.89
C GLN A 394 70.96 -2.90 -8.88
N SER A 395 69.84 -2.24 -9.17
CA SER A 395 68.61 -2.30 -8.36
C SER A 395 68.05 -3.72 -8.28
N LEU A 396 68.05 -4.45 -9.40
CA LEU A 396 67.63 -5.85 -9.44
C LEU A 396 68.57 -6.76 -8.65
N GLN A 397 69.89 -6.64 -8.86
CA GLN A 397 70.89 -7.37 -8.09
C GLN A 397 70.74 -7.10 -6.58
N ARG A 398 70.60 -5.84 -6.18
CA ARG A 398 70.37 -5.46 -4.79
C ARG A 398 69.13 -6.14 -4.20
N LEU A 399 67.99 -6.11 -4.90
CA LEU A 399 66.77 -6.80 -4.43
C LEU A 399 66.97 -8.31 -4.30
N LEU A 400 67.66 -8.95 -5.24
CA LEU A 400 67.95 -10.39 -5.17
C LEU A 400 68.94 -10.73 -4.04
N THR A 401 69.91 -9.85 -3.76
CA THR A 401 70.82 -9.98 -2.60
C THR A 401 70.09 -9.75 -1.28
N GLU A 402 69.23 -8.75 -1.17
CA GLU A 402 68.36 -8.51 0.00
C GLU A 402 67.43 -9.71 0.25
N ALA A 403 66.82 -10.26 -0.81
CA ALA A 403 65.99 -11.46 -0.73
C ALA A 403 66.78 -12.69 -0.22
N ALA A 404 68.00 -12.90 -0.73
CA ALA A 404 68.87 -13.98 -0.30
C ALA A 404 69.32 -13.82 1.16
N ALA A 405 69.64 -12.59 1.60
CA ALA A 405 70.02 -12.30 2.97
C ALA A 405 68.84 -12.50 3.94
N ALA A 406 67.63 -12.10 3.57
CA ALA A 406 66.42 -12.35 4.36
C ALA A 406 66.12 -13.85 4.47
N GLU A 407 66.23 -14.60 3.38
CA GLU A 407 66.06 -16.05 3.38
C GLU A 407 67.07 -16.75 4.30
N GLN A 408 68.34 -16.33 4.29
CA GLN A 408 69.39 -16.88 5.17
C GLN A 408 69.11 -16.65 6.66
N ARG A 409 68.43 -15.55 7.03
CA ARG A 409 67.95 -15.32 8.40
C ARG A 409 66.69 -16.10 8.76
N GLY A 410 66.00 -16.68 7.77
CA GLY A 410 64.70 -17.34 7.93
C GLY A 410 63.50 -16.41 7.74
N ASP A 411 63.72 -15.15 7.37
CA ASP A 411 62.73 -14.08 7.20
C ASP A 411 61.91 -14.26 5.90
N LEU A 412 61.23 -15.40 5.74
CA LEU A 412 60.54 -15.72 4.49
C LEU A 412 59.39 -14.75 4.18
N LEU A 413 58.52 -14.50 5.17
CA LEU A 413 57.30 -13.68 5.06
C LEU A 413 57.22 -12.56 6.10
N THR A 414 58.17 -12.51 7.03
CA THR A 414 58.18 -11.56 8.15
C THR A 414 59.60 -11.08 8.40
N PRO A 415 59.82 -9.78 8.68
CA PRO A 415 58.82 -8.71 8.73
C PRO A 415 58.26 -8.34 7.34
N PRO A 416 57.00 -7.87 7.24
CA PRO A 416 56.40 -7.49 5.96
C PRO A 416 57.15 -6.32 5.32
N GLY A 417 57.34 -6.37 4.00
CA GLY A 417 58.08 -5.37 3.22
C GLY A 417 59.59 -5.63 3.12
N ASP A 418 60.18 -6.24 4.17
CA ASP A 418 61.60 -6.62 4.20
C ASP A 418 61.85 -8.14 4.13
N SER A 419 60.78 -8.93 3.99
CA SER A 419 60.86 -10.39 3.86
C SER A 419 61.48 -10.84 2.53
N ALA A 420 62.05 -12.05 2.52
CA ALA A 420 62.64 -12.65 1.34
C ALA A 420 61.65 -12.75 0.17
N TYR A 421 60.39 -13.06 0.49
CA TYR A 421 59.31 -13.11 -0.49
C TYR A 421 58.95 -11.72 -1.04
N ASP A 422 58.89 -10.68 -0.20
CA ASP A 422 58.55 -9.32 -0.67
C ASP A 422 59.64 -8.72 -1.56
N LYS A 423 60.91 -8.89 -1.20
CA LYS A 423 62.06 -8.48 -2.05
C LYS A 423 62.05 -9.22 -3.39
N LEU A 424 61.76 -10.52 -3.39
CA LEU A 424 61.63 -11.29 -4.63
C LEU A 424 60.43 -10.85 -5.46
N ARG A 425 59.28 -10.54 -4.84
CA ARG A 425 58.09 -10.04 -5.55
C ARG A 425 58.38 -8.71 -6.25
N ALA A 426 59.11 -7.81 -5.58
CA ALA A 426 59.60 -6.57 -6.18
C ALA A 426 60.57 -6.82 -7.36
N ALA A 427 61.45 -7.83 -7.26
CA ALA A 427 62.33 -8.24 -8.37
C ALA A 427 61.54 -8.85 -9.55
N GLN A 428 60.50 -9.64 -9.28
CA GLN A 428 59.58 -10.21 -10.29
C GLN A 428 58.77 -9.13 -11.00
N ALA A 429 58.26 -8.14 -10.27
CA ALA A 429 57.60 -6.97 -10.86
C ALA A 429 58.52 -6.18 -11.82
N ILE A 430 59.80 -6.09 -11.47
CA ILE A 430 60.82 -5.41 -12.27
C ILE A 430 61.14 -6.18 -13.56
N ALA A 431 61.52 -7.45 -13.44
CA ALA A 431 62.05 -8.25 -14.55
C ALA A 431 61.59 -9.72 -14.44
N PRO A 432 60.31 -10.03 -14.72
CA PRO A 432 59.73 -11.36 -14.46
C PRO A 432 60.36 -12.47 -15.32
N ALA A 433 60.85 -12.11 -16.51
CA ALA A 433 61.52 -13.03 -17.42
C ALA A 433 63.02 -13.24 -17.12
N ASP A 434 63.63 -12.43 -16.24
CA ASP A 434 65.07 -12.49 -15.98
C ASP A 434 65.47 -13.84 -15.37
N PRO A 435 66.55 -14.48 -15.86
CA PRO A 435 66.96 -15.80 -15.37
C PRO A 435 67.40 -15.78 -13.90
N ALA A 436 67.97 -14.69 -13.39
CA ALA A 436 68.37 -14.57 -11.99
C ALA A 436 67.15 -14.45 -11.06
N VAL A 437 66.10 -13.75 -11.50
CA VAL A 437 64.81 -13.68 -10.78
C VAL A 437 64.14 -15.05 -10.72
N ARG A 438 64.09 -15.75 -11.86
CA ARG A 438 63.55 -17.12 -11.92
C ARG A 438 64.36 -18.10 -11.07
N ALA A 439 65.69 -18.00 -11.07
CA ALA A 439 66.55 -18.79 -10.20
C ALA A 439 66.32 -18.49 -8.70
N ALA A 440 66.14 -17.22 -8.33
CA ALA A 440 65.83 -16.84 -6.95
C ALA A 440 64.46 -17.36 -6.50
N ALA A 441 63.44 -17.32 -7.37
CA ALA A 441 62.13 -17.91 -7.09
C ALA A 441 62.19 -19.44 -6.90
N ALA A 442 62.92 -20.14 -7.78
CA ALA A 442 63.16 -21.58 -7.64
C ALA A 442 63.92 -21.94 -6.34
N ARG A 443 64.88 -21.09 -5.92
CA ARG A 443 65.64 -21.25 -4.68
C ARG A 443 64.80 -21.03 -3.42
N LEU A 444 63.88 -20.06 -3.45
CA LEU A 444 62.99 -19.74 -2.32
C LEU A 444 61.82 -20.73 -2.16
N LEU A 445 61.39 -21.40 -3.24
CA LEU A 445 60.26 -22.33 -3.24
C LEU A 445 60.37 -23.47 -2.19
N PRO A 446 61.51 -24.16 -2.01
CA PRO A 446 61.72 -25.09 -0.89
C PRO A 446 61.50 -24.47 0.50
N ALA A 447 61.85 -23.20 0.71
CA ALA A 447 61.59 -22.51 1.97
C ALA A 447 60.10 -22.24 2.18
N ALA A 448 59.36 -21.85 1.14
CA ALA A 448 57.89 -21.72 1.18
C ALA A 448 57.18 -23.05 1.44
N LYS A 449 57.68 -24.16 0.87
CA LYS A 449 57.19 -25.51 1.17
C LYS A 449 57.42 -25.88 2.64
N ARG A 450 58.64 -25.68 3.18
CA ARG A 450 58.93 -25.92 4.60
C ARG A 450 58.15 -25.02 5.56
N CYS A 451 57.90 -23.76 5.18
CA CYS A 451 57.01 -22.84 5.89
C CYS A 451 55.62 -23.47 6.02
N PHE A 452 55.00 -23.84 4.90
CA PHE A 452 53.67 -24.44 4.88
C PHE A 452 53.58 -25.68 5.78
N GLU A 453 54.49 -26.65 5.60
CA GLU A 453 54.46 -27.90 6.37
C GLU A 453 54.65 -27.66 7.88
N ARG A 454 55.55 -26.75 8.27
CA ARG A 454 55.79 -26.41 9.68
C ARG A 454 54.61 -25.68 10.32
N GLU A 455 54.04 -24.70 9.64
CA GLU A 455 52.91 -23.93 10.17
C GLU A 455 51.63 -24.77 10.22
N LEU A 456 51.41 -25.65 9.23
CA LEU A 456 50.31 -26.63 9.23
C LEU A 456 50.47 -27.67 10.35
N GLY A 457 51.68 -28.20 10.54
CA GLY A 457 52.00 -29.15 11.62
C GLY A 457 51.90 -28.54 13.01
N GLY A 458 52.25 -27.26 13.15
CA GLY A 458 52.10 -26.48 14.39
C GLY A 458 50.69 -25.90 14.61
N ASN A 459 49.69 -26.29 13.82
CA ASN A 459 48.30 -25.79 13.86
C ASN A 459 48.15 -24.25 13.73
N ARG A 460 49.12 -23.56 13.13
CA ARG A 460 49.10 -22.11 12.89
C ARG A 460 48.49 -21.83 11.52
N LEU A 461 47.20 -22.18 11.37
CA LEU A 461 46.54 -22.32 10.07
C LEU A 461 46.50 -21.04 9.21
N SER A 462 46.39 -19.85 9.81
CA SER A 462 46.48 -18.58 9.06
C SER A 462 47.87 -18.38 8.44
N ARG A 463 48.94 -18.64 9.20
CA ARG A 463 50.33 -18.57 8.73
C ARG A 463 50.63 -19.63 7.68
N ALA A 464 50.04 -20.83 7.82
CA ALA A 464 50.09 -21.84 6.78
C ALA A 464 49.42 -21.37 5.48
N GLY A 465 48.31 -20.62 5.57
CA GLY A 465 47.69 -19.94 4.42
C GLY A 465 48.66 -18.97 3.71
N GLU A 466 49.31 -18.08 4.47
CA GLU A 466 50.31 -17.15 3.93
C GLU A 466 51.49 -17.89 3.25
N CYS A 467 52.02 -18.96 3.86
CA CYS A 467 53.04 -19.81 3.25
C CYS A 467 52.55 -20.46 1.94
N LEU A 468 51.27 -20.87 1.88
CA LEU A 468 50.66 -21.51 0.72
C LEU A 468 50.44 -20.53 -0.44
N ASP A 469 50.06 -19.29 -0.14
CA ASP A 469 49.90 -18.24 -1.15
C ASP A 469 51.25 -17.85 -1.75
N ALA A 470 52.28 -17.68 -0.91
CA ALA A 470 53.67 -17.48 -1.38
C ALA A 470 54.15 -18.67 -2.22
N ARG A 471 53.87 -19.91 -1.80
CA ARG A 471 54.16 -21.12 -2.59
C ARG A 471 53.44 -21.11 -3.94
N ARG A 472 52.16 -20.73 -4.00
CA ARG A 472 51.36 -20.63 -5.24
C ARG A 472 51.92 -19.58 -6.20
N ALA A 473 52.44 -18.47 -5.71
CA ALA A 473 53.11 -17.47 -6.53
C ALA A 473 54.46 -17.95 -7.10
N LEU A 474 55.17 -18.83 -6.38
CA LEU A 474 56.49 -19.34 -6.78
C LEU A 474 56.45 -20.56 -7.72
N GLU A 475 55.47 -21.47 -7.59
CA GLU A 475 55.34 -22.67 -8.44
C GLU A 475 54.07 -22.74 -9.30
N GLY A 476 53.20 -21.74 -9.22
CA GLY A 476 51.92 -21.70 -9.93
C GLY A 476 50.83 -22.58 -9.31
N GLY A 477 49.64 -22.59 -9.92
CA GLY A 477 48.45 -23.33 -9.46
C GLY A 477 48.44 -24.84 -9.74
N GLY A 478 49.61 -25.48 -9.73
CA GLY A 478 49.78 -26.91 -10.06
C GLY A 478 49.14 -27.87 -9.05
N GLY A 479 49.14 -29.17 -9.39
CA GLY A 479 48.54 -30.22 -8.55
C GLY A 479 49.02 -30.21 -7.09
N ALA A 480 50.32 -30.01 -6.87
CA ALA A 480 50.93 -29.97 -5.54
C ALA A 480 50.46 -28.77 -4.67
N VAL A 481 49.99 -27.67 -5.28
CA VAL A 481 49.38 -26.53 -4.56
C VAL A 481 47.91 -26.81 -4.27
N ARG A 482 47.19 -27.49 -5.17
CA ARG A 482 45.81 -27.94 -4.90
C ARG A 482 45.75 -28.94 -3.75
N GLU A 483 46.66 -29.91 -3.74
CA GLU A 483 46.82 -30.88 -2.64
C GLU A 483 47.11 -30.18 -1.30
N ALA A 484 48.05 -29.23 -1.27
CA ALA A 484 48.33 -28.43 -0.08
C ALA A 484 47.13 -27.59 0.36
N SER A 485 46.36 -27.04 -0.58
CA SER A 485 45.12 -26.30 -0.29
C SER A 485 44.07 -27.20 0.36
N ALA A 486 43.85 -28.41 -0.18
CA ALA A 486 42.93 -29.40 0.38
C ALA A 486 43.36 -29.86 1.79
N ARG A 487 44.66 -30.10 2.02
CA ARG A 487 45.20 -30.43 3.36
C ARG A 487 44.97 -29.32 4.38
N LEU A 488 45.12 -28.05 3.98
CA LEU A 488 44.82 -26.91 4.86
C LEU A 488 43.31 -26.76 5.10
N ALA A 489 42.48 -26.99 4.08
CA ALA A 489 41.02 -27.01 4.23
C ALA A 489 40.55 -28.07 5.23
N GLN A 490 41.11 -29.29 5.16
CA GLN A 490 40.83 -30.37 6.12
C GLN A 490 41.20 -29.99 7.57
N ARG A 491 42.33 -29.28 7.79
CA ARG A 491 42.67 -28.78 9.13
C ARG A 491 41.67 -27.73 9.62
N TRP A 492 41.24 -26.80 8.77
CA TRP A 492 40.20 -25.83 9.10
C TRP A 492 38.84 -26.49 9.40
N ILE A 493 38.49 -27.58 8.71
CA ILE A 493 37.27 -28.37 9.01
C ILE A 493 37.36 -29.02 10.40
N GLY A 494 38.53 -29.57 10.76
CA GLY A 494 38.77 -30.09 12.11
C GLY A 494 38.58 -29.01 13.19
N VAL A 495 39.27 -27.88 13.04
CA VAL A 495 39.15 -26.73 13.97
C VAL A 495 37.70 -26.22 14.03
N GLY A 496 37.02 -26.09 12.90
CA GLY A 496 35.62 -25.65 12.87
C GLY A 496 34.67 -26.61 13.60
N SER A 497 34.94 -27.92 13.51
CA SER A 497 34.14 -28.96 14.20
C SER A 497 34.38 -28.95 15.72
N GLU A 498 35.62 -28.75 16.16
CA GLU A 498 36.01 -28.60 17.56
C GLU A 498 35.38 -27.33 18.18
N ARG A 499 35.54 -26.19 17.50
CA ARG A 499 34.98 -24.88 17.92
C ARG A 499 33.46 -24.93 18.00
N LEU A 500 32.80 -25.63 17.07
CA LEU A 500 31.36 -25.84 17.13
C LEU A 500 30.94 -26.70 18.34
N GLY A 501 31.71 -27.74 18.67
CA GLY A 501 31.50 -28.56 19.86
C GLY A 501 31.67 -27.78 21.17
N ALA A 502 32.55 -26.78 21.19
CA ALA A 502 32.72 -25.83 22.29
C ALA A 502 31.65 -24.71 22.35
N GLY A 503 30.66 -24.70 21.45
CA GLY A 503 29.65 -23.65 21.35
C GLY A 503 30.12 -22.34 20.70
N GLU A 504 31.36 -22.27 20.22
CA GLU A 504 31.96 -21.08 19.60
C GLU A 504 31.50 -20.90 18.14
N LEU A 505 30.20 -20.69 17.94
CA LEU A 505 29.55 -20.64 16.62
C LEU A 505 30.18 -19.63 15.64
N HIS A 506 30.66 -18.49 16.14
CA HIS A 506 31.36 -17.50 15.30
C HIS A 506 32.73 -18.02 14.80
N ALA A 507 33.51 -18.67 15.66
CA ALA A 507 34.78 -19.28 15.27
C ALA A 507 34.58 -20.46 14.31
N ALA A 508 33.55 -21.28 14.56
CA ALA A 508 33.17 -22.38 13.67
C ALA A 508 32.76 -21.88 12.27
N ARG A 509 31.98 -20.78 12.18
CA ARG A 509 31.62 -20.12 10.91
C ARG A 509 32.85 -19.58 10.17
N ALA A 510 33.79 -18.96 10.88
CA ALA A 510 35.03 -18.45 10.29
C ALA A 510 35.91 -19.58 9.73
N ALA A 511 36.11 -20.66 10.51
CA ALA A 511 36.86 -21.84 10.09
C ALA A 511 36.23 -22.54 8.87
N LEU A 512 34.90 -22.69 8.85
CA LEU A 512 34.16 -23.20 7.70
C LEU A 512 34.36 -22.34 6.44
N GLN A 513 34.35 -21.01 6.58
CA GLN A 513 34.58 -20.10 5.46
C GLN A 513 36.02 -20.21 4.93
N ALA A 514 37.02 -20.30 5.81
CA ALA A 514 38.42 -20.49 5.44
C ALA A 514 38.65 -21.83 4.72
N ALA A 515 38.04 -22.92 5.19
CA ALA A 515 38.10 -24.21 4.50
C ALA A 515 37.49 -24.14 3.09
N ARG A 516 36.31 -23.52 2.95
CA ARG A 516 35.60 -23.39 1.67
C ARG A 516 36.35 -22.52 0.64
N SER A 517 37.12 -21.52 1.06
CA SER A 517 37.92 -20.71 0.13
C SER A 517 39.18 -21.43 -0.37
N LEU A 518 39.64 -22.47 0.35
CA LEU A 518 40.81 -23.26 -0.02
C LEU A 518 40.45 -24.45 -0.92
N ASP A 519 39.39 -25.18 -0.57
CA ASP A 519 38.82 -26.25 -1.38
C ASP A 519 37.33 -26.41 -1.08
N GLY A 520 36.49 -26.05 -2.07
CA GLY A 520 35.03 -26.15 -1.97
C GLY A 520 34.48 -27.58 -1.94
N ASN A 521 35.29 -28.57 -2.31
CA ASN A 521 34.94 -29.99 -2.35
C ASN A 521 35.66 -30.80 -1.25
N ALA A 522 36.30 -30.13 -0.28
CA ALA A 522 37.05 -30.79 0.78
C ALA A 522 36.17 -31.80 1.57
N PRO A 523 36.63 -33.04 1.80
CA PRO A 523 35.92 -34.03 2.61
C PRO A 523 35.56 -33.49 4.01
N GLY A 524 34.30 -33.65 4.42
CA GLY A 524 33.76 -33.13 5.68
C GLY A 524 33.27 -31.68 5.65
N LEU A 525 33.55 -30.90 4.59
CA LEU A 525 33.11 -29.50 4.50
C LEU A 525 31.58 -29.35 4.53
N ALA A 526 30.88 -30.25 3.83
CA ALA A 526 29.42 -30.25 3.75
C ALA A 526 28.76 -30.60 5.11
N GLU A 527 29.33 -31.56 5.84
CA GLU A 527 28.85 -31.96 7.17
C GLU A 527 29.04 -30.80 8.17
N LEU A 528 30.24 -30.21 8.22
CA LEU A 528 30.50 -29.04 9.06
C LEU A 528 29.55 -27.88 8.70
N ALA A 529 29.30 -27.64 7.41
CA ALA A 529 28.35 -26.61 6.98
C ALA A 529 26.94 -26.86 7.50
N ALA A 530 26.43 -28.09 7.39
CA ALA A 530 25.11 -28.46 7.90
C ALA A 530 25.02 -28.29 9.43
N ARG A 531 26.06 -28.73 10.17
CA ARG A 531 26.11 -28.62 11.64
C ARG A 531 26.20 -27.17 12.12
N VAL A 532 27.01 -26.33 11.46
CA VAL A 532 27.10 -24.88 11.74
C VAL A 532 25.78 -24.16 11.41
N GLN A 533 25.07 -24.59 10.37
CA GLN A 533 23.75 -24.06 10.04
C GLN A 533 22.70 -24.45 11.09
N ALA A 534 22.66 -25.73 11.50
CA ALA A 534 21.73 -26.21 12.53
C ALA A 534 21.94 -25.53 13.88
N ALA A 535 23.19 -25.43 14.36
CA ALA A 535 23.50 -24.71 15.59
C ALA A 535 23.11 -23.22 15.52
N GLY A 536 23.28 -22.60 14.35
CA GLY A 536 22.84 -21.23 14.11
C GLY A 536 21.32 -21.04 14.06
N ALA A 537 20.55 -22.08 13.71
CA ALA A 537 19.10 -22.04 13.77
C ALA A 537 18.57 -22.27 15.20
N ALA A 538 19.33 -22.95 16.06
CA ALA A 538 18.99 -23.17 17.48
C ALA A 538 19.48 -22.05 18.42
N SER A 539 20.19 -21.04 17.89
CA SER A 539 20.71 -19.88 18.63
C SER A 539 19.92 -18.59 18.35
N ASN A 540 18.87 -18.68 17.52
CA ASN A 540 17.90 -17.63 17.19
C ASN A 540 16.53 -18.03 17.76
#